data_AF-A0A6L9YV34-F1
#
_entry.id   AF-A0A6L9YV34-F1
#
_cell.length_a   1.000
_cell.length_b   1.000
_cell.length_c   1.000
_cell.angle_alpha   90.00
_cell.angle_beta   90.00
_cell.angle_gamma   90.00
#
_symmetry.space_group_name_H-M   'P 1'
#
loop_
_entity.id
_entity.type
_entity.pdbx_description
1 polymer ?
#
loop_
_entity_poly.entity_id
_entity_poly.type
_entity_poly.pdbx_seq_one_letter_code
_entity_poly.pdbx_strand_id
1 'polypeptide(L)' 'MTPQAVLLILQKRAKEAGVESFSPHDFRRTFCSDLLDAGIDIVTVQKLAGHASPVTTAKYDRRGEEVKRRAVQKLGF' A
#
# COMPACT_ATOMS: atom_id res chain seq x y z
N MET A 1 -6.58 4.37 -23.67
CA MET A 1 -5.69 5.22 -22.84
C MET A 1 -4.42 4.42 -22.55
N THR A 2 -3.23 4.99 -22.77
CA THR A 2 -1.95 4.28 -22.56
C THR A 2 -1.42 4.48 -21.14
N PRO A 3 -0.52 3.62 -20.62
CA PRO A 3 0.13 3.84 -19.33
C PRO A 3 0.82 5.20 -19.23
N GLN A 4 1.46 5.63 -20.32
CA GLN A 4 2.10 6.94 -20.44
C GLN A 4 1.08 8.08 -20.34
N ALA A 5 -0.11 7.95 -20.94
CA ALA A 5 -1.15 8.95 -20.81
C ALA A 5 -1.59 9.12 -19.35
N VAL A 6 -1.73 8.01 -18.60
CA VAL A 6 -2.06 8.07 -17.16
C VAL A 6 -0.94 8.78 -16.38
N LEU A 7 0.32 8.40 -16.62
CA LEU A 7 1.47 9.05 -15.96
C LEU A 7 1.49 10.57 -16.22
N LEU A 8 1.29 11.00 -17.46
CA LEU A 8 1.27 12.42 -17.82
C LEU A 8 0.12 13.18 -17.15
N ILE A 9 -1.06 12.57 -17.08
CA ILE A 9 -2.21 13.13 -16.33
C ILE A 9 -1.83 13.33 -14.87
N LEU A 10 -1.23 12.32 -14.23
CA LEU A 10 -0.84 12.41 -12.82
C LEU A 10 0.25 13.46 -12.58
N GLN A 11 1.26 13.54 -13.45
CA GLN A 11 2.30 14.57 -13.35
C GLN A 11 1.72 15.99 -13.43
N LYS A 12 0.75 16.20 -14.34
CA LYS A 12 0.02 17.47 -14.42
C LYS A 12 -0.73 17.77 -13.12
N ARG A 13 -1.46 16.79 -12.57
CA ARG A 13 -2.19 16.97 -11.30
C ARG A 13 -1.28 17.19 -10.11
N ALA A 14 -0.13 16.50 -10.04
CA ALA A 14 0.85 16.70 -8.99
C ALA A 14 1.37 18.16 -8.97
N LYS A 15 1.69 18.69 -10.16
CA LYS A 15 2.09 20.10 -10.32
C LYS A 15 0.98 21.07 -9.91
N GLU A 16 -0.26 20.83 -10.32
CA GLU A 16 -1.42 21.67 -9.96
C GLU A 16 -1.69 21.66 -8.45
N ALA A 17 -1.49 20.51 -7.79
CA ALA A 17 -1.69 20.34 -6.35
C ALA A 17 -0.49 20.80 -5.51
N GLY A 18 0.64 21.19 -6.13
CA GLY A 18 1.85 21.60 -5.42
C GLY A 18 2.54 20.48 -4.64
N VAL A 19 2.37 19.22 -5.06
CA VAL A 19 3.00 18.05 -4.44
C VAL A 19 4.13 17.52 -5.31
N GLU A 20 5.04 16.74 -4.70
CA GLU A 20 6.11 16.07 -5.43
C GLU A 20 5.56 15.13 -6.52
N SER A 21 6.35 14.91 -7.56
CA SER A 21 5.97 14.02 -8.66
C SER A 21 5.83 12.58 -8.16
N PHE A 22 4.72 11.94 -8.52
CA PHE A 22 4.46 10.53 -8.26
C PHE A 22 3.94 9.85 -9.53
N SER A 23 3.96 8.52 -9.50
CA SER A 23 3.57 7.61 -10.56
C SER A 23 2.26 6.88 -10.22
N PRO A 24 1.59 6.27 -11.21
CA PRO A 24 0.42 5.43 -10.93
C PRO A 24 0.72 4.29 -9.93
N HIS A 25 1.96 3.79 -9.89
CA HIS A 25 2.34 2.73 -8.97
C HIS A 25 2.30 3.21 -7.51
N ASP A 26 2.51 4.49 -7.24
CA ASP A 26 2.51 5.04 -5.88
C ASP A 26 1.16 4.94 -5.21
N PHE A 27 0.07 5.14 -5.95
CA PHE A 27 -1.27 4.87 -5.45
C PHE A 27 -1.46 3.41 -5.06
N ARG A 28 -0.90 2.47 -5.83
CA ARG A 28 -0.95 1.05 -5.47
C ARG A 28 -0.16 0.76 -4.19
N ARG A 29 1.00 1.41 -4.01
CA ARG A 29 1.79 1.29 -2.78
C ARG A 29 1.01 1.81 -1.57
N THR A 30 0.43 3.00 -1.68
CA THR A 30 -0.42 3.61 -0.64
C THR A 30 -1.62 2.73 -0.32
N PHE A 31 -2.37 2.28 -1.33
CA PHE A 31 -3.50 1.38 -1.16
C PHE A 31 -3.16 0.10 -0.37
N CYS A 32 -2.03 -0.55 -0.69
CA CYS A 32 -1.62 -1.76 0.04
C CYS A 32 -1.20 -1.45 1.47
N SER A 33 -0.44 -0.37 1.69
CA SER A 33 0.01 0.01 3.02
C SER A 33 -1.15 0.44 3.92
N ASP A 34 -2.09 1.26 3.42
CA ASP A 34 -3.23 1.75 4.19
C ASP A 34 -4.14 0.60 4.66
N LEU A 35 -4.37 -0.40 3.81
CA LEU A 35 -5.15 -1.59 4.20
C LEU A 35 -4.45 -2.39 5.29
N LEU A 36 -3.12 -2.57 5.18
CA LEU A 36 -2.36 -3.27 6.21
C LEU A 36 -2.39 -2.47 7.52
N ASP A 37 -2.17 -1.16 7.48
CA ASP A 37 -2.21 -0.26 8.64
C ASP A 37 -3.60 -0.28 9.32
N ALA A 38 -4.68 -0.41 8.56
CA ALA A 38 -6.04 -0.61 9.06
C ALA A 38 -6.28 -2.00 9.70
N GLY A 39 -5.28 -2.89 9.71
CA GLY A 39 -5.35 -4.21 10.32
C GLY A 39 -5.91 -5.31 9.42
N ILE A 40 -6.12 -5.02 8.13
CA ILE A 40 -6.56 -6.05 7.16
C ILE A 40 -5.45 -7.09 6.98
N ASP A 41 -5.85 -8.35 6.83
CA ASP A 41 -4.90 -9.45 6.67
C ASP A 41 -4.20 -9.41 5.31
N ILE A 42 -2.95 -9.89 5.29
CA ILE A 42 -2.09 -9.81 4.11
C ILE A 42 -2.63 -10.61 2.91
N VAL A 43 -3.40 -11.67 3.13
CA VAL A 43 -3.97 -12.50 2.06
C VAL A 43 -5.12 -11.76 1.38
N THR A 44 -5.95 -11.05 2.15
CA THR A 44 -6.99 -10.17 1.60
C THR A 44 -6.36 -9.02 0.82
N VAL A 45 -5.37 -8.33 1.38
CA VAL A 45 -4.67 -7.25 0.66
C VAL A 45 -3.99 -7.76 -0.62
N GLN A 46 -3.38 -8.95 -0.58
CA GLN A 46 -2.80 -9.60 -1.75
C GLN A 46 -3.85 -9.84 -2.85
N LYS A 47 -5.02 -10.37 -2.49
CA LYS A 47 -6.10 -10.63 -3.45
C LYS A 47 -6.62 -9.33 -4.07
N LEU A 48 -6.82 -8.29 -3.27
CA LEU A 48 -7.25 -6.97 -3.73
C LEU A 48 -6.23 -6.32 -4.67
N ALA A 49 -4.94 -6.46 -4.36
CA ALA A 49 -3.86 -5.98 -5.22
C ALA A 49 -3.65 -6.87 -6.45
N GLY A 50 -4.15 -8.11 -6.47
CA GLY A 50 -3.89 -9.08 -7.53
C GLY A 50 -2.43 -9.55 -7.56
N HIS A 51 -1.77 -9.67 -6.41
CA HIS A 51 -0.42 -10.23 -6.32
C HIS A 51 -0.46 -11.76 -6.35
N ALA A 52 0.45 -12.37 -7.11
CA ALA A 52 0.58 -13.84 -7.16
C ALA A 52 1.08 -14.45 -5.84
N SER A 53 1.76 -13.66 -5.00
CA SER A 53 2.34 -14.12 -3.73
C SER A 53 2.13 -13.10 -2.61
N PRO A 54 1.82 -13.55 -1.38
CA PRO A 54 1.80 -12.68 -0.20
C PRO A 54 3.14 -11.98 0.04
N VAL A 55 4.26 -12.59 -0.38
CA VAL A 55 5.61 -12.01 -0.24
C VAL A 55 5.73 -10.68 -0.98
N THR A 56 5.06 -10.52 -2.13
CA THR A 56 5.03 -9.25 -2.86
C THR A 56 4.26 -8.19 -2.08
N THR A 57 3.15 -8.57 -1.44
CA THR A 57 2.34 -7.67 -0.60
C THR A 57 3.08 -7.29 0.69
N ALA A 58 3.87 -8.20 1.26
CA ALA A 58 4.61 -7.98 2.50
C ALA A 58 5.58 -6.79 2.41
N LYS A 59 6.05 -6.44 1.20
CA LYS A 59 6.89 -5.25 0.96
C LYS A 59 6.21 -3.94 1.32
N TYR A 60 4.88 -3.93 1.43
CA TYR A 60 4.08 -2.76 1.77
C TYR A 60 3.68 -2.71 3.26
N ASP A 61 4.00 -3.74 4.04
CA ASP A 61 3.71 -3.77 5.47
C ASP A 61 4.73 -2.92 6.24
N ARG A 62 4.26 -1.80 6.80
CA ARG A 62 5.11 -0.84 7.54
C ARG A 62 4.98 -0.97 9.05
N ARG A 63 4.13 -1.88 9.52
CA ARG A 63 3.73 -1.96 10.93
C ARG A 63 4.79 -2.61 11.84
N GLY A 64 5.75 -3.31 11.22
CA GLY A 64 6.94 -3.82 11.87
C GLY A 64 6.69 -4.66 13.13
N GLU A 65 7.61 -4.58 14.09
CA GLU A 65 7.56 -5.35 15.33
C GLU A 65 6.43 -4.93 16.28
N GLU A 66 5.86 -3.73 16.09
CA GLU A 66 4.81 -3.22 16.97
C GLU A 66 3.53 -4.06 16.88
N VAL A 67 3.14 -4.50 15.68
CA VAL A 67 1.98 -5.38 15.51
C VAL A 67 2.19 -6.73 16.19
N LYS A 68 3.41 -7.28 16.13
CA LYS A 68 3.73 -8.53 16.84
C LYS A 68 3.60 -8.36 18.34
N ARG A 69 4.12 -7.26 18.90
CA ARG A 69 3.98 -6.93 20.33
C ARG A 69 2.51 -6.80 20.74
N ARG A 70 1.72 -6.03 19.98
CA ARG A 70 0.28 -5.86 20.24
C ARG A 70 -0.47 -7.20 20.15
N ALA A 71 -0.09 -8.07 19.21
CA ALA A 71 -0.70 -9.40 19.09
C ALA A 71 -0.43 -10.28 20.32
N VAL A 72 0.80 -10.27 20.84
CA VAL A 72 1.16 -11.00 22.07
C VAL A 72 0.43 -10.43 23.29
N GLN A 73 0.36 -9.10 23.42
CA GLN A 73 -0.35 -8.44 24.54
C GLN A 73 -1.84 -8.80 24.63
N LYS A 74 -2.48 -9.16 23.50
CA LYS A 74 -3.87 -9.60 23.48
C LYS A 74 -4.11 -10.98 24.11
N LEU A 75 -3.06 -11.76 24.38
CA LEU A 75 -3.19 -13.10 24.96
C LEU A 75 -3.52 -13.08 26.46
N GLY A 76 -3.49 -11.92 27.13
CA GLY A 76 -4.11 -11.72 28.45
C GLY A 76 -3.54 -12.59 29.57
N PHE A 77 -2.21 -12.70 29.66
CA PHE A 77 -1.51 -13.26 30.82
C PHE A 77 -0.94 -12.13 31.69
#